data_AF-A0A7C2XST5-F1
#
_entry.id   AF-A0A7C2XST5-F1
#
_cell.length_a   1.000
_cell.length_b   1.000
_cell.length_c   1.000
_cell.angle_alpha   90.00
_cell.angle_beta   90.00
_cell.angle_gamma   90.00
#
_symmetry.space_group_name_H-M   'P 1'
#
loop_
_entity.id
_entity.type
_entity.pdbx_description
1 polymer ?
#
loop_
_entity_poly.entity_id
_entity_poly.type
_entity_poly.pdbx_seq_one_letter_code
_entity_poly.pdbx_strand_id
1 'polypeptide(L)'
;VTLYISDVNPGDLSSIASNPTGPDETTLEDVYRTIERYDLLPRLPERIARLIRERRLRETPKPGDPIFSRSSYHVLMDNRTALQAAADIAASLGFRVSVDPEPYEGYYRDVADHLLARLVAMREAHVGEPVCVIAGGEVSCPVRGTGIGGRNQEFVLYAALRLPELAAGGEIAVLSAGTDGIDGISPAAGAVADAQTVARARALGLDPERFLRENDSYTFFHLLSDAVITGPTGNNVRDLRILLARRPT
;
A
#
# COMPACT_ATOMS: atom_id res chain seq x y z
N VAL A 1 -20.35 -4.26 20.92
CA VAL A 1 -19.89 -3.20 20.00
C VAL A 1 -18.40 -3.38 19.82
N THR A 2 -17.94 -3.51 18.59
CA THR A 2 -16.53 -3.61 18.21
C THR A 2 -16.18 -2.37 17.39
N LEU A 3 -15.14 -1.66 17.80
CA LEU A 3 -14.55 -0.55 17.06
C LEU A 3 -13.16 -0.98 16.60
N TYR A 4 -12.83 -0.78 15.34
CA TYR A 4 -11.57 -1.27 14.79
C TYR A 4 -10.96 -0.33 13.75
N ILE A 5 -9.64 -0.41 13.60
CA ILE A 5 -8.88 0.22 12.51
C ILE A 5 -8.48 -0.91 11.56
N SER A 6 -8.61 -0.67 10.25
CA SER A 6 -8.38 -1.68 9.22
C SER A 6 -7.11 -1.37 8.42
N ASP A 7 -6.13 -2.26 8.53
CA ASP A 7 -4.93 -2.33 7.68
C ASP A 7 -5.08 -3.37 6.55
N VAL A 8 -6.26 -3.99 6.41
CA VAL A 8 -6.58 -4.97 5.37
C VAL A 8 -7.56 -4.41 4.33
N ASN A 9 -7.85 -5.21 3.30
CA ASN A 9 -8.82 -4.86 2.27
C ASN A 9 -10.22 -4.59 2.84
N PRO A 10 -11.00 -3.68 2.23
CA PRO A 10 -12.37 -3.47 2.60
C PRO A 10 -13.21 -4.75 2.67
N GLY A 11 -13.97 -4.90 3.75
CA GLY A 11 -14.89 -6.03 3.93
C GLY A 11 -14.24 -7.30 4.49
N ASP A 12 -12.92 -7.34 4.62
CA ASP A 12 -12.20 -8.50 5.16
C ASP A 12 -12.03 -8.44 6.69
N LEU A 13 -13.17 -8.44 7.40
CA LEU A 13 -13.18 -8.42 8.86
C LEU A 13 -12.43 -9.61 9.48
N SER A 14 -12.47 -10.79 8.83
CA SER A 14 -11.88 -12.03 9.34
C SER A 14 -10.37 -11.95 9.47
N SER A 15 -9.70 -11.19 8.60
CA SER A 15 -8.26 -10.96 8.65
C SER A 15 -7.82 -9.99 9.74
N ILE A 16 -8.69 -9.08 10.20
CA ILE A 16 -8.33 -8.09 11.23
C ILE A 16 -8.19 -8.77 12.59
N ALA A 17 -6.95 -8.92 13.05
CA ALA A 17 -6.62 -9.59 14.32
C ALA A 17 -7.23 -11.00 14.46
N SER A 18 -7.51 -11.68 13.34
CA SER A 18 -8.26 -12.94 13.28
C SER A 18 -9.70 -12.86 13.82
N ASN A 19 -10.33 -11.69 13.74
CA ASN A 19 -11.71 -11.40 14.10
C ASN A 19 -12.18 -12.01 15.44
N PRO A 20 -11.54 -11.66 16.57
CA PRO A 20 -11.79 -12.32 17.85
C PRO A 20 -13.20 -12.08 18.41
N THR A 21 -13.94 -11.13 17.83
CA THR A 21 -15.28 -10.73 18.29
C THR A 21 -16.40 -11.06 17.30
N GLY A 22 -16.05 -11.63 16.15
CA GLY A 22 -16.99 -11.91 15.08
C GLY A 22 -17.08 -13.38 14.70
N PRO A 23 -17.98 -13.70 13.76
CA PRO A 23 -18.14 -15.06 13.27
C PRO A 23 -16.92 -15.49 12.47
N ASP A 24 -16.66 -16.79 12.51
CA ASP A 24 -15.68 -17.46 11.65
C ASP A 24 -16.42 -18.33 10.63
N GLU A 25 -16.23 -18.04 9.35
CA GLU A 25 -16.88 -18.77 8.25
C GLU A 25 -16.20 -20.12 7.97
N THR A 26 -14.95 -20.29 8.38
CA THR A 26 -14.21 -21.55 8.21
C THR A 26 -14.69 -22.59 9.20
N THR A 27 -14.37 -23.86 8.98
CA THR A 27 -14.80 -24.98 9.82
C THR A 27 -13.62 -25.81 10.29
N LEU A 28 -13.85 -26.68 11.28
CA LEU A 28 -12.86 -27.70 11.65
C LEU A 28 -12.46 -28.60 10.46
N GLU A 29 -13.36 -28.82 9.49
CA GLU A 29 -13.03 -29.60 8.30
C GLU A 29 -12.03 -28.87 7.40
N ASP A 30 -12.11 -27.54 7.30
CA ASP A 30 -11.11 -26.74 6.59
C ASP A 30 -9.74 -26.82 7.28
N VAL A 31 -9.71 -26.89 8.61
CA VAL A 31 -8.49 -27.12 9.39
C VAL A 31 -7.89 -28.48 9.05
N TYR A 32 -8.69 -29.56 9.08
CA TYR A 32 -8.19 -30.90 8.77
C TYR A 32 -7.68 -31.01 7.33
N ARG A 33 -8.44 -30.47 6.36
CA ARG A 33 -8.04 -30.42 4.96
C ARG A 33 -6.73 -29.65 4.78
N THR A 34 -6.55 -28.54 5.47
CA THR A 34 -5.31 -27.74 5.41
C THR A 34 -4.12 -28.51 5.96
N ILE A 35 -4.29 -29.19 7.10
CA ILE A 35 -3.22 -29.99 7.73
C ILE A 35 -2.78 -31.13 6.81
N GLU A 36 -3.73 -31.82 6.18
CA GLU A 36 -3.44 -32.90 5.23
C GLU A 36 -2.79 -32.37 3.96
N ARG A 37 -3.38 -31.34 3.34
CA ARG A 37 -2.90 -30.74 2.08
C ARG A 37 -1.42 -30.34 2.14
N TYR A 38 -0.97 -29.82 3.28
CA TYR A 38 0.38 -29.30 3.46
C TYR A 38 1.29 -30.21 4.31
N ASP A 39 0.84 -31.45 4.60
CA ASP A 39 1.55 -32.42 5.45
C ASP A 39 2.10 -31.79 6.75
N LEU A 40 1.25 -31.04 7.44
CA LEU A 40 1.67 -30.26 8.61
C LEU A 40 1.74 -31.11 9.87
N LEU A 41 1.02 -32.23 9.93
CA LEU A 41 0.85 -33.01 11.15
C LEU A 41 2.19 -33.42 11.80
N PRO A 42 3.22 -33.89 11.06
CA PRO A 42 4.53 -34.24 11.63
C PRO A 42 5.34 -33.02 12.10
N ARG A 43 5.01 -31.83 11.62
CA ARG A 43 5.72 -30.57 11.91
C ARG A 43 5.14 -29.83 13.12
N LEU A 44 3.96 -30.25 13.60
CA LEU A 44 3.28 -29.63 14.72
C LEU A 44 3.81 -30.16 16.05
N PRO A 45 3.77 -29.35 17.13
CA PRO A 45 4.02 -29.85 18.48
C PRO A 45 3.07 -30.99 18.83
N GLU A 46 3.60 -32.05 19.47
CA GLU A 46 2.85 -33.30 19.73
C GLU A 46 1.50 -33.07 20.44
N ARG A 47 1.42 -32.10 21.36
CA ARG A 47 0.14 -31.75 22.02
C ARG A 47 -0.93 -31.30 21.03
N ILE A 48 -0.56 -30.51 20.02
CA ILE A 48 -1.46 -30.02 18.97
C ILE A 48 -1.77 -31.13 17.98
N ALA A 49 -0.75 -31.87 17.52
CA ALA A 49 -0.91 -33.00 16.62
C ALA A 49 -1.87 -34.06 17.20
N ARG A 50 -1.78 -34.32 18.51
CA ARG A 50 -2.72 -35.22 19.21
C ARG A 50 -4.16 -34.70 19.21
N LEU A 51 -4.39 -33.41 19.48
CA LEU A 51 -5.74 -32.82 19.43
C LEU A 51 -6.38 -32.95 18.04
N ILE A 52 -5.57 -32.78 16.99
CA ILE A 52 -5.99 -32.93 15.60
C ILE A 52 -6.30 -34.40 15.29
N ARG A 53 -5.38 -35.33 15.60
CA ARG A 53 -5.55 -36.78 15.36
C ARG A 53 -6.78 -37.34 16.07
N GLU A 54 -6.98 -36.95 17.32
CA GLU A 54 -8.11 -37.39 18.15
C GLU A 54 -9.41 -36.63 17.82
N ARG A 55 -9.39 -35.68 16.86
CA ARG A 55 -10.51 -34.81 16.50
C ARG A 55 -11.20 -34.14 17.71
N ARG A 56 -10.38 -33.59 18.62
CA ARG A 56 -10.83 -32.98 19.89
C ARG A 56 -10.92 -31.46 19.86
N LEU A 57 -10.73 -30.85 18.70
CA LEU A 57 -10.90 -29.42 18.52
C LEU A 57 -12.38 -29.06 18.65
N ARG A 58 -12.66 -27.86 19.16
CA ARG A 58 -14.01 -27.30 19.22
C ARG A 58 -14.19 -26.34 18.07
N GLU A 59 -15.40 -26.33 17.54
CA GLU A 59 -15.78 -25.42 16.48
C GLU A 59 -15.86 -23.97 16.99
N THR A 60 -15.55 -23.02 16.11
CA THR A 60 -15.71 -21.58 16.37
C THR A 60 -17.17 -21.14 16.09
N PRO A 61 -17.67 -20.07 16.73
CA PRO A 61 -19.01 -19.57 16.47
C PRO A 61 -19.21 -19.13 15.01
N LYS A 62 -20.32 -19.50 14.40
CA LYS A 62 -20.59 -19.34 12.96
C LYS A 62 -21.45 -18.11 12.64
N PRO A 63 -21.48 -17.66 11.36
CA PRO A 63 -22.47 -16.70 10.92
C PRO A 63 -23.89 -17.17 11.29
N GLY A 64 -24.66 -16.29 11.92
CA GLY A 64 -26.01 -16.60 12.40
C GLY A 64 -26.10 -17.19 13.81
N ASP A 65 -24.97 -17.44 14.50
CA ASP A 65 -24.99 -17.83 15.90
C ASP A 65 -25.65 -16.73 16.76
N PRO A 66 -26.65 -17.07 17.62
CA PRO A 66 -27.32 -16.10 18.48
C PRO A 66 -26.40 -15.28 19.39
N ILE A 67 -25.18 -15.77 19.66
CA ILE A 67 -24.16 -15.02 20.42
C ILE A 67 -23.83 -13.66 19.79
N PHE A 68 -23.98 -13.53 18.47
CA PHE A 68 -23.71 -12.30 17.72
C PHE A 68 -24.96 -11.41 17.51
N SER A 69 -26.14 -11.80 18.01
CA SER A 69 -27.41 -11.07 17.80
C SER A 69 -27.39 -9.60 18.27
N ARG A 70 -26.47 -9.26 19.18
CA ARG A 70 -26.27 -7.92 19.73
C ARG A 70 -24.91 -7.32 19.34
N SER A 71 -24.19 -7.96 18.43
CA SER A 71 -22.89 -7.50 17.95
C SER A 71 -23.07 -6.45 16.86
N SER A 72 -22.17 -5.48 16.84
CA SER A 72 -22.10 -4.43 15.82
C SER A 72 -20.63 -4.07 15.62
N TYR A 73 -20.21 -3.89 14.37
CA TYR A 73 -18.82 -3.67 13.99
C TYR A 73 -18.73 -2.32 13.28
N HIS A 74 -17.84 -1.46 13.75
CA HIS A 74 -17.66 -0.12 13.20
C HIS A 74 -16.19 0.12 12.90
N VAL A 75 -15.90 0.41 11.64
CA VAL A 75 -14.57 0.84 11.21
C VAL A 75 -14.38 2.31 11.63
N LEU A 76 -13.30 2.58 12.36
CA LEU A 76 -12.90 3.94 12.77
C LEU A 76 -12.01 4.60 11.71
N MET A 77 -11.13 3.81 11.10
CA MET A 77 -10.21 4.26 10.07
C MET A 77 -9.83 3.07 9.18
N ASP A 78 -9.71 3.34 7.90
CA ASP A 78 -9.21 2.43 6.86
C ASP A 78 -8.46 3.23 5.79
N ASN A 79 -7.94 2.54 4.77
CA ASN A 79 -7.23 3.20 3.69
C ASN A 79 -8.10 4.26 2.98
N ARG A 80 -9.40 4.00 2.77
CA ARG A 80 -10.35 4.95 2.15
C ARG A 80 -10.46 6.24 2.93
N THR A 81 -10.40 6.17 4.26
CA THR A 81 -10.39 7.35 5.13
C THR A 81 -9.19 8.26 4.80
N ALA A 82 -8.00 7.67 4.61
CA ALA A 82 -6.80 8.41 4.21
C ALA A 82 -6.90 8.95 2.77
N LEU A 83 -7.42 8.16 1.83
CA LEU A 83 -7.60 8.59 0.43
C LEU A 83 -8.58 9.77 0.32
N GLN A 84 -9.70 9.71 1.03
CA GLN A 84 -10.69 10.79 1.03
C GLN A 84 -10.13 12.07 1.63
N ALA A 85 -9.37 11.98 2.74
CA ALA A 85 -8.72 13.15 3.32
C ALA A 85 -7.72 13.80 2.34
N ALA A 86 -6.92 13.00 1.63
CA ALA A 86 -6.03 13.50 0.59
C ALA A 86 -6.80 14.15 -0.58
N ALA A 87 -7.93 13.56 -0.97
CA ALA A 87 -8.79 14.07 -2.04
C ALA A 87 -9.42 15.42 -1.69
N ASP A 88 -9.95 15.56 -0.48
CA ASP A 88 -10.55 16.81 0.00
C ASP A 88 -9.51 17.94 0.03
N ILE A 89 -8.29 17.63 0.50
CA ILE A 89 -7.17 18.58 0.50
C ILE A 89 -6.79 18.97 -0.93
N ALA A 90 -6.59 18.00 -1.83
CA ALA A 90 -6.23 18.30 -3.22
C ALA A 90 -7.30 19.13 -3.95
N ALA A 91 -8.58 18.81 -3.75
CA ALA A 91 -9.69 19.57 -4.31
C ALA A 91 -9.73 21.01 -3.76
N SER A 92 -9.49 21.20 -2.45
CA SER A 92 -9.41 22.54 -1.82
C SER A 92 -8.25 23.39 -2.37
N LEU A 93 -7.20 22.75 -2.88
CA LEU A 93 -6.06 23.39 -3.54
C LEU A 93 -6.31 23.64 -5.05
N GLY A 94 -7.51 23.36 -5.55
CA GLY A 94 -7.92 23.62 -6.93
C GLY A 94 -7.59 22.51 -7.92
N PHE A 95 -7.18 21.33 -7.46
CA PHE A 95 -6.96 20.19 -8.34
C PHE A 95 -8.29 19.54 -8.76
N ARG A 96 -8.35 19.07 -9.99
CA ARG A 96 -9.31 18.05 -10.41
C ARG A 96 -8.84 16.72 -9.87
N VAL A 97 -9.61 16.11 -8.96
CA VAL A 97 -9.21 14.89 -8.25
C VAL A 97 -9.93 13.67 -8.81
N SER A 98 -9.17 12.59 -9.01
CA SER A 98 -9.67 11.24 -9.27
C SER A 98 -9.11 10.31 -8.21
N VAL A 99 -9.98 9.70 -7.41
CA VAL A 99 -9.61 8.69 -6.39
C VAL A 99 -9.94 7.31 -6.91
N ASP A 100 -9.03 6.36 -6.75
CA ASP A 100 -9.34 4.96 -7.06
C ASP A 100 -10.26 4.32 -6.03
N PRO A 101 -11.32 3.64 -6.49
CA PRO A 101 -12.30 3.04 -5.59
C PRO A 101 -11.76 1.82 -4.87
N GLU A 102 -10.81 1.10 -5.49
CA GLU A 102 -10.27 -0.15 -4.98
C GLU A 102 -8.77 -0.03 -4.66
N PRO A 103 -8.29 -0.66 -3.58
CA PRO A 103 -6.88 -0.70 -3.26
C PRO A 103 -6.10 -1.51 -4.30
N TYR A 104 -4.91 -1.04 -4.69
CA TYR A 104 -4.04 -1.80 -5.57
C TYR A 104 -3.29 -2.87 -4.80
N GLU A 105 -3.38 -4.10 -5.31
CA GLU A 105 -2.54 -5.23 -4.93
C GLU A 105 -1.87 -5.76 -6.19
N GLY A 106 -0.55 -5.91 -6.16
CA GLY A 106 0.18 -6.33 -7.35
C GLY A 106 1.62 -5.85 -7.38
N TYR A 107 2.28 -6.02 -8.51
CA TYR A 107 3.67 -5.61 -8.66
C TYR A 107 3.78 -4.08 -8.81
N TYR A 108 4.66 -3.46 -8.03
CA TYR A 108 4.74 -2.00 -7.93
C TYR A 108 4.92 -1.27 -9.26
N ARG A 109 5.61 -1.90 -10.23
CA ARG A 109 5.86 -1.34 -11.56
C ARG A 109 4.59 -1.24 -12.40
N ASP A 110 3.78 -2.29 -12.38
CA ASP A 110 2.53 -2.35 -13.14
C ASP A 110 1.54 -1.31 -12.62
N VAL A 111 1.48 -1.16 -11.28
CA VAL A 111 0.66 -0.13 -10.63
C VAL A 111 1.18 1.27 -10.96
N ALA A 112 2.50 1.50 -10.94
CA ALA A 112 3.08 2.79 -11.30
C ALA A 112 2.78 3.19 -12.75
N ASP A 113 2.99 2.27 -13.70
CA ASP A 113 2.70 2.52 -15.12
C ASP A 113 1.21 2.82 -15.33
N HIS A 114 0.32 2.06 -14.67
CA HIS A 114 -1.12 2.28 -14.75
C HIS A 114 -1.54 3.67 -14.21
N LEU A 115 -1.04 4.06 -13.04
CA LEU A 115 -1.37 5.34 -12.42
C LEU A 115 -0.79 6.52 -13.21
N LEU A 116 0.42 6.39 -13.75
CA LEU A 116 1.03 7.41 -14.61
C LEU A 116 0.24 7.59 -15.92
N ALA A 117 -0.17 6.50 -16.56
CA ALA A 117 -0.98 6.56 -17.78
C ALA A 117 -2.32 7.28 -17.52
N ARG A 118 -2.97 6.98 -16.39
CA ARG A 118 -4.21 7.65 -15.99
C ARG A 118 -4.02 9.13 -15.69
N LEU A 119 -2.95 9.50 -14.99
CA LEU A 119 -2.62 10.90 -14.74
C LEU A 119 -2.43 11.68 -16.05
N VAL A 120 -1.71 11.10 -17.01
CA VAL A 120 -1.50 11.72 -18.33
C VAL A 120 -2.81 11.88 -19.08
N ALA A 121 -3.65 10.84 -19.14
CA ALA A 121 -4.96 10.92 -19.79
C ALA A 121 -5.86 11.98 -19.14
N MET A 122 -5.87 12.07 -17.81
CA MET A 122 -6.64 13.07 -17.07
C MET A 122 -6.13 14.49 -17.35
N ARG A 123 -4.80 14.68 -17.37
CA ARG A 123 -4.19 15.97 -17.72
C ARG A 123 -4.55 16.41 -19.14
N GLU A 124 -4.62 15.48 -20.09
CA GLU A 124 -5.00 15.76 -21.48
C GLU A 124 -6.48 16.10 -21.62
N ALA A 125 -7.35 15.47 -20.82
CA ALA A 125 -8.77 15.77 -20.79
C ALA A 125 -9.09 17.13 -20.14
N HIS A 126 -8.21 17.65 -19.27
CA HIS A 126 -8.42 18.86 -18.47
C HIS A 126 -7.31 19.91 -18.71
N VAL A 127 -7.14 20.34 -19.95
CA VAL A 127 -6.11 21.33 -20.32
C VAL A 127 -6.31 22.65 -19.56
N GLY A 128 -5.23 23.17 -18.97
CA GLY A 128 -5.23 24.41 -18.19
C GLY A 128 -5.60 24.24 -16.71
N GLU A 129 -6.08 23.06 -16.31
CA GLU A 129 -6.41 22.74 -14.92
C GLU A 129 -5.37 21.77 -14.33
N PRO A 130 -4.96 21.94 -13.07
CA PRO A 130 -4.11 20.95 -12.40
C PRO A 130 -4.95 19.71 -12.04
N VAL A 131 -4.38 18.52 -12.23
CA VAL A 131 -5.04 17.23 -12.00
C VAL A 131 -4.31 16.42 -10.93
N CYS A 132 -5.06 15.63 -10.19
CA CYS A 132 -4.57 14.78 -9.10
C CYS A 132 -5.19 13.39 -9.20
N VAL A 133 -4.36 12.36 -9.27
CA VAL A 133 -4.76 10.95 -9.15
C VAL A 133 -4.31 10.45 -7.79
N ILE A 134 -5.24 9.89 -7.02
CA ILE A 134 -5.01 9.37 -5.68
C ILE A 134 -5.35 7.89 -5.67
N ALA A 135 -4.42 7.10 -5.14
CA ALA A 135 -4.56 5.65 -5.05
C ALA A 135 -4.05 5.13 -3.71
N GLY A 136 -4.60 4.00 -3.29
CA GLY A 136 -4.21 3.32 -2.06
C GLY A 136 -3.89 1.85 -2.28
N GLY A 137 -3.85 1.09 -1.17
CA GLY A 137 -3.51 -0.33 -1.17
C GLY A 137 -2.06 -0.60 -0.79
N GLU A 138 -1.53 -1.72 -1.26
CA GLU A 138 -0.25 -2.24 -0.81
C GLU A 138 0.43 -3.06 -1.92
N VAL A 139 1.44 -2.46 -2.52
CA VAL A 139 2.13 -3.08 -3.66
C VAL A 139 3.24 -4.02 -3.19
N SER A 140 3.46 -5.07 -3.97
CA SER A 140 4.60 -5.96 -3.80
C SER A 140 5.86 -5.38 -4.45
N CYS A 141 6.97 -5.49 -3.72
CA CYS A 141 8.30 -5.11 -4.19
C CYS A 141 9.30 -6.23 -3.85
N PRO A 142 9.54 -7.19 -4.76
CA PRO A 142 10.48 -8.28 -4.56
C PRO A 142 11.92 -7.76 -4.35
N VAL A 143 12.56 -8.21 -3.28
CA VAL A 143 13.94 -7.86 -2.96
C VAL A 143 14.91 -8.71 -3.79
N ARG A 144 15.83 -8.05 -4.47
CA ARG A 144 16.83 -8.61 -5.40
C ARG A 144 18.26 -8.20 -5.04
N GLY A 145 18.43 -7.02 -4.44
CA GLY A 145 19.71 -6.51 -3.97
C GLY A 145 19.84 -6.49 -2.44
N THR A 146 20.87 -5.80 -1.96
CA THR A 146 21.20 -5.65 -0.53
C THR A 146 21.07 -4.21 -0.05
N GLY A 147 20.41 -3.35 -0.83
CA GLY A 147 20.17 -1.95 -0.50
C GLY A 147 19.15 -1.76 0.62
N ILE A 148 18.96 -0.50 0.99
CA ILE A 148 17.94 -0.05 1.95
C ILE A 148 16.83 0.71 1.23
N GLY A 149 15.59 0.44 1.61
CA GLY A 149 14.43 1.07 1.02
C GLY A 149 13.14 0.32 1.35
N GLY A 150 12.10 0.61 0.57
CA GLY A 150 10.81 -0.05 0.65
C GLY A 150 9.99 0.14 -0.62
N ARG A 151 8.79 -0.45 -0.61
CA ARG A 151 7.90 -0.50 -1.79
C ARG A 151 7.45 0.88 -2.25
N ASN A 152 7.28 1.83 -1.33
CA ASN A 152 6.84 3.18 -1.66
C ASN A 152 7.97 3.96 -2.33
N GLN A 153 9.18 3.88 -1.80
CA GLN A 153 10.35 4.49 -2.42
C GLN A 153 10.69 3.85 -3.77
N GLU A 154 10.62 2.52 -3.88
CA GLU A 154 10.79 1.81 -5.16
C GLU A 154 9.76 2.23 -6.22
N PHE A 155 8.50 2.37 -5.82
CA PHE A 155 7.44 2.92 -6.67
C PHE A 155 7.81 4.32 -7.18
N VAL A 156 8.23 5.22 -6.29
CA VAL A 156 8.56 6.60 -6.64
C VAL A 156 9.81 6.65 -7.52
N LEU A 157 10.85 5.84 -7.26
CA LEU A 157 12.08 5.82 -8.05
C LEU A 157 11.80 5.29 -9.47
N TYR A 158 10.99 4.23 -9.57
CA TYR A 158 10.56 3.71 -10.85
C TYR A 158 9.71 4.72 -11.64
N ALA A 159 8.81 5.44 -10.97
CA ALA A 159 8.04 6.51 -11.57
C ALA A 159 8.96 7.66 -12.03
N ALA A 160 9.91 8.10 -11.19
CA ALA A 160 10.86 9.17 -11.47
C ALA A 160 11.63 8.98 -12.78
N LEU A 161 11.98 7.73 -13.12
CA LEU A 161 12.63 7.38 -14.39
C LEU A 161 11.76 7.67 -15.64
N ARG A 162 10.43 7.74 -15.48
CA ARG A 162 9.45 8.00 -16.57
C ARG A 162 9.00 9.45 -16.63
N LEU A 163 9.05 10.17 -15.51
CA LEU A 163 8.52 11.53 -15.39
C LEU A 163 9.08 12.52 -16.43
N PRO A 164 10.38 12.52 -16.80
CA PRO A 164 10.91 13.46 -17.79
C PRO A 164 10.19 13.39 -19.15
N GLU A 165 9.89 12.17 -19.61
CA GLU A 165 9.19 11.95 -20.88
C GLU A 165 7.70 12.31 -20.76
N LEU A 166 7.06 11.89 -19.66
CA LEU A 166 5.63 12.12 -19.44
C LEU A 166 5.27 13.57 -19.14
N ALA A 167 6.21 14.37 -18.62
CA ALA A 167 6.01 15.78 -18.34
C ALA A 167 5.62 16.56 -19.60
N ALA A 168 6.24 16.25 -20.74
CA ALA A 168 5.96 16.87 -22.05
C ALA A 168 5.89 18.42 -22.00
N GLY A 169 6.79 19.05 -21.23
CA GLY A 169 6.84 20.51 -21.04
C GLY A 169 5.92 21.05 -19.94
N GLY A 170 5.20 20.19 -19.23
CA GLY A 170 4.45 20.54 -18.02
C GLY A 170 5.08 20.07 -16.72
N GLU A 171 4.36 20.25 -15.63
CA GLU A 171 4.75 19.84 -14.28
C GLU A 171 4.12 18.49 -13.95
N ILE A 172 4.90 17.59 -13.35
CA ILE A 172 4.44 16.29 -12.88
C ILE A 172 5.22 15.91 -11.62
N ALA A 173 4.51 15.42 -10.61
CA ALA A 173 5.08 14.97 -9.36
C ALA A 173 4.35 13.72 -8.84
N VAL A 174 5.08 12.88 -8.12
CA VAL A 174 4.60 11.62 -7.55
C VAL A 174 5.08 11.51 -6.11
N LEU A 175 4.16 11.15 -5.21
CA LEU A 175 4.45 10.76 -3.84
C LEU A 175 3.85 9.37 -3.60
N SER A 176 4.60 8.53 -2.88
CA SER A 176 4.10 7.28 -2.31
C SER A 176 4.62 7.19 -0.88
N ALA A 177 3.75 6.89 0.08
CA ALA A 177 4.14 6.74 1.48
C ALA A 177 3.27 5.72 2.23
N GLY A 178 3.89 4.98 3.16
CA GLY A 178 3.23 4.17 4.17
C GLY A 178 2.63 5.06 5.25
N THR A 179 1.37 4.81 5.61
CA THR A 179 0.67 5.63 6.63
C THR A 179 1.17 5.40 8.06
N ASP A 180 1.92 4.32 8.30
CA ASP A 180 2.63 4.02 9.56
C ASP A 180 3.89 4.85 9.76
N GLY A 181 4.36 5.52 8.70
CA GLY A 181 5.55 6.34 8.71
C GLY A 181 6.84 5.57 8.43
N ILE A 182 6.75 4.31 8.02
CA ILE A 182 7.88 3.43 7.73
C ILE A 182 7.68 2.75 6.37
N ASP A 183 8.72 2.73 5.54
CA ASP A 183 8.73 2.04 4.25
C ASP A 183 9.89 1.05 4.20
N GLY A 184 9.52 -0.24 4.24
CA GLY A 184 10.45 -1.36 4.27
C GLY A 184 11.37 -1.32 5.50
N ILE A 185 12.68 -1.37 5.25
CA ILE A 185 13.70 -1.36 6.32
C ILE A 185 14.38 0.01 6.47
N SER A 186 13.75 1.07 5.95
CA SER A 186 14.27 2.44 5.98
C SER A 186 13.59 3.29 7.06
N PRO A 187 14.20 4.41 7.50
CA PRO A 187 13.55 5.35 8.42
C PRO A 187 12.53 6.28 7.75
N ALA A 188 12.35 6.18 6.43
CA ALA A 188 11.42 7.00 5.68
C ALA A 188 10.03 6.35 5.63
N ALA A 189 8.98 7.15 5.53
CA ALA A 189 7.64 6.69 5.19
C ALA A 189 7.49 6.40 3.70
N GLY A 190 8.38 6.96 2.87
CA GLY A 190 8.23 6.96 1.42
C GLY A 190 9.15 7.97 0.76
N ALA A 191 8.78 8.42 -0.43
CA ALA A 191 9.51 9.45 -1.16
C ALA A 191 8.58 10.33 -2.00
N VAL A 192 9.14 11.43 -2.49
CA VAL A 192 8.54 12.27 -3.52
C VAL A 192 9.52 12.39 -4.70
N ALA A 193 9.00 12.49 -5.92
CA ALA A 193 9.79 12.77 -7.10
C ALA A 193 9.02 13.63 -8.10
N ASP A 194 9.76 14.40 -8.88
CA ASP A 194 9.29 15.19 -10.01
C ASP A 194 10.10 14.88 -11.27
N ALA A 195 9.76 15.53 -12.38
CA ALA A 195 10.48 15.37 -13.65
C ALA A 195 11.96 15.79 -13.62
N GLN A 196 12.41 16.52 -12.59
CA GLN A 196 13.80 16.98 -12.45
C GLN A 196 14.65 16.04 -11.60
N THR A 197 14.04 15.14 -10.84
CA THR A 197 14.68 14.27 -9.84
C THR A 197 15.82 13.43 -10.44
N VAL A 198 15.61 12.80 -11.60
CA VAL A 198 16.66 12.02 -12.29
C VAL A 198 17.82 12.90 -12.77
N ALA A 199 17.53 14.11 -13.26
CA ALA A 199 18.57 15.04 -13.69
C ALA A 199 19.41 15.53 -12.51
N ARG A 200 18.78 15.86 -11.37
CA ARG A 200 19.47 16.20 -10.12
C ARG A 200 20.38 15.07 -9.65
N ALA A 201 19.90 13.83 -9.67
CA ALA A 201 20.70 12.67 -9.30
C ALA A 201 21.93 12.47 -10.18
N ARG A 202 21.77 12.55 -11.50
CA ARG A 202 22.88 12.41 -12.45
C ARG A 202 23.91 13.53 -12.31
N ALA A 203 23.47 14.76 -12.01
CA ALA A 203 24.38 15.88 -11.72
C ALA A 203 25.26 15.64 -10.48
N LEU A 204 24.80 14.82 -9.53
CA LEU A 204 25.57 14.36 -8.37
C LEU A 204 26.39 13.08 -8.64
N GLY A 205 26.42 12.59 -9.88
CA GLY A 205 27.13 11.36 -10.25
C GLY A 205 26.41 10.06 -9.82
N LEU A 206 25.12 10.13 -9.49
CA LEU A 206 24.32 8.96 -9.13
C LEU A 206 23.74 8.27 -10.39
N ASP A 207 23.59 6.94 -10.33
CA ASP A 207 22.94 6.10 -11.34
C ASP A 207 21.58 5.61 -10.79
N PRO A 208 20.45 6.29 -11.08
CA PRO A 208 19.14 5.92 -10.56
C PRO A 208 18.73 4.48 -10.90
N GLU A 209 19.07 4.02 -12.10
CA GLU A 209 18.78 2.67 -12.57
C GLU A 209 19.54 1.61 -11.75
N ARG A 210 20.77 1.92 -11.30
CA ARG A 210 21.51 1.07 -10.35
C ARG A 210 20.81 0.99 -9.00
N PHE A 211 20.44 2.12 -8.40
CA PHE A 211 19.73 2.13 -7.10
C PHE A 211 18.45 1.30 -7.14
N LEU A 212 17.69 1.38 -8.24
CA LEU A 212 16.50 0.56 -8.46
C LEU A 212 16.81 -0.94 -8.65
N ARG A 213 17.93 -1.30 -9.30
CA ARG A 213 18.36 -2.71 -9.43
C ARG A 213 18.84 -3.30 -8.10
N GLU A 214 19.46 -2.50 -7.25
CA GLU A 214 20.06 -2.92 -5.98
C GLU A 214 19.09 -2.83 -4.78
N ASN A 215 17.84 -2.41 -5.01
CA ASN A 215 16.85 -2.11 -3.97
C ASN A 215 17.34 -1.11 -2.92
N ASP A 216 18.05 -0.07 -3.37
CA ASP A 216 18.66 0.94 -2.52
C ASP A 216 17.98 2.32 -2.66
N SER A 217 16.65 2.30 -2.80
CA SER A 217 15.84 3.50 -3.07
C SER A 217 15.90 4.54 -1.95
N TYR A 218 16.08 4.14 -0.69
CA TYR A 218 16.24 5.10 0.40
C TYR A 218 17.52 5.90 0.28
N THR A 219 18.65 5.25 0.01
CA THR A 219 19.94 5.94 -0.16
C THR A 219 19.84 6.96 -1.30
N PHE A 220 19.20 6.59 -2.40
CA PHE A 220 18.94 7.49 -3.53
C PHE A 220 18.19 8.77 -3.11
N PHE A 221 17.02 8.63 -2.50
CA PHE A 221 16.20 9.78 -2.11
C PHE A 221 16.78 10.56 -0.94
N HIS A 222 17.49 9.90 -0.03
CA HIS A 222 18.19 10.57 1.06
C HIS A 222 19.27 11.52 0.54
N LEU A 223 20.09 11.08 -0.42
CA LEU A 223 21.12 11.92 -1.05
C LEU A 223 20.53 13.13 -1.80
N LEU A 224 19.28 13.05 -2.24
CA LEU A 224 18.56 14.14 -2.90
C LEU A 224 17.72 15.01 -1.96
N SER A 225 17.62 14.63 -0.68
CA SER A 225 16.68 15.22 0.28
C SER A 225 15.20 15.12 -0.13
N ASP A 226 14.85 14.05 -0.85
CA ASP A 226 13.52 13.76 -1.38
C ASP A 226 12.81 12.61 -0.62
N ALA A 227 13.48 12.03 0.39
CA ALA A 227 12.89 11.02 1.27
C ALA A 227 11.86 11.68 2.20
N VAL A 228 10.69 11.06 2.34
CA VAL A 228 9.63 11.57 3.22
C VAL A 228 9.82 10.99 4.62
N ILE A 229 10.32 11.81 5.55
CA ILE A 229 10.54 11.42 6.96
C ILE A 229 9.43 11.98 7.84
N THR A 230 8.48 11.14 8.23
CA THR A 230 7.42 11.51 9.19
C THR A 230 7.75 11.07 10.62
N GLY A 231 8.59 10.05 10.77
CA GLY A 231 8.64 9.23 11.98
C GLY A 231 7.38 8.36 12.14
N PRO A 232 7.32 7.52 13.19
CA PRO A 232 6.17 6.67 13.45
C PRO A 232 4.90 7.51 13.68
N THR A 233 3.86 7.25 12.91
CA THR A 233 2.59 8.01 12.99
C THR A 233 1.63 7.43 14.04
N GLY A 234 1.88 6.20 14.50
CA GLY A 234 1.06 5.49 15.47
C GLY A 234 -0.20 4.84 14.89
N ASN A 235 -0.42 4.87 13.57
CA ASN A 235 -1.53 4.20 12.89
C ASN A 235 -1.05 3.56 11.58
N ASN A 236 -1.68 2.47 11.15
CA ASN A 236 -1.40 1.86 9.84
C ASN A 236 -2.72 1.58 9.12
N VAL A 237 -2.92 2.23 8.00
CA VAL A 237 -4.02 1.99 7.07
C VAL A 237 -3.50 1.83 5.64
N ARG A 238 -2.34 1.17 5.49
CA ARG A 238 -1.64 0.85 4.23
C ARG A 238 -1.00 2.07 3.55
N ASP A 239 -0.72 1.98 2.26
CA ASP A 239 -0.02 3.04 1.52
C ASP A 239 -0.99 4.09 0.94
N LEU A 240 -0.48 5.30 0.77
CA LEU A 240 -1.09 6.42 0.07
C LEU A 240 -0.19 6.84 -1.10
N ARG A 241 -0.76 6.95 -2.30
CA ARG A 241 -0.10 7.42 -3.53
C ARG A 241 -0.83 8.65 -4.04
N ILE A 242 -0.07 9.72 -4.30
CA ILE A 242 -0.59 10.97 -4.84
C ILE A 242 0.25 11.33 -6.06
N LEU A 243 -0.41 11.42 -7.20
CA LEU A 243 0.19 11.83 -8.46
C LEU A 243 -0.43 13.14 -8.89
N LEU A 244 0.40 14.14 -9.17
CA LEU A 244 -0.01 15.48 -9.56
C LEU A 244 0.53 15.79 -10.94
N ALA A 245 -0.27 16.45 -11.77
CA ALA A 245 0.23 17.01 -13.01
C ALA A 245 -0.47 18.32 -13.36
N ARG A 246 0.27 19.19 -14.04
CA ARG A 246 -0.25 20.43 -14.61
C ARG A 246 0.35 20.64 -15.98
N ARG A 247 -0.50 20.96 -16.94
CA ARG A 247 -0.05 21.47 -18.24
C ARG A 247 -0.09 23.00 -18.20
N PRO A 248 1.01 23.71 -18.46
CA PRO A 248 0.96 25.15 -18.68
C PRO A 248 0.02 25.42 -19.85
N THR A 249 -0.77 26.49 -19.73
CA THR A 249 -1.59 27.05 -20.82
C THR A 249 -0.72 27.55 -21.96
#